data_AF-A0A7Z0NSG7-F1
#
_entry.id   AF-A0A7Z0NSG7-F1
#
_cell.length_a   1.000
_cell.length_b   1.000
_cell.length_c   1.000
_cell.angle_alpha   90.00
_cell.angle_beta   90.00
_cell.angle_gamma   90.00
#
_symmetry.space_group_name_H-M   'P 1'
#
loop_
_entity.id
_entity.type
_entity.pdbx_description
1 polymer ?
#
loop_
_entity_poly.entity_id
_entity_poly.type
_entity_poly.pdbx_seq_one_letter_code
_entity_poly.pdbx_strand_id
1 'polypeptide(L)'
;MPGDGERPSLAELASLLHEGSGELAVRRGGSQVEVPVSVRDVLTRIADVLASGRGVAIVPVDRELTTTEAAGLLGVSRPTLIKLLEAGEIGYSRPNSSRRIPLDQVLAYRDRRAQVRRAILDELTADAVEMGMYGQPAPVEADDAA
;
A
#
# COMPACT_ATOMS: atom_id res chain seq x y z
N MET A 1 17.67 7.82 -0.02
CA MET A 1 17.16 7.95 1.36
C MET A 1 17.22 9.42 1.72
N PRO A 2 16.24 9.96 2.46
CA PRO A 2 16.31 11.34 2.94
C PRO A 2 17.55 11.52 3.82
N GLY A 3 18.21 12.68 3.71
CA GLY A 3 19.37 13.00 4.52
C GLY A 3 18.99 13.23 5.98
N ASP A 4 19.92 13.01 6.91
CA ASP A 4 19.64 13.17 8.35
C ASP A 4 19.20 14.59 8.74
N GLY A 5 19.62 15.61 7.97
CA GLY A 5 19.21 17.00 8.16
C GLY A 5 17.77 17.32 7.72
N GLU A 6 17.13 16.47 6.92
CA GLU A 6 15.77 16.71 6.39
C GLU A 6 14.68 16.09 7.26
N ARG A 7 15.04 15.17 8.18
CA ARG A 7 14.07 14.44 9.01
C ARG A 7 13.15 15.35 9.84
N PRO A 8 13.64 16.42 10.50
CA PRO A 8 12.77 17.31 11.27
C PRO A 8 11.74 18.02 10.37
N SER A 9 12.16 18.51 9.21
CA SER A 9 11.27 19.14 8.23
C SER A 9 10.25 18.16 7.64
N LEU A 10 10.63 16.90 7.45
CA LEU A 10 9.71 15.84 7.00
C LEU A 10 8.67 15.49 8.07
N ALA A 11 9.06 15.46 9.35
CA ALA A 11 8.14 15.22 10.47
C ALA A 11 7.16 16.39 10.65
N GLU A 12 7.65 17.63 10.50
CA GLU A 12 6.80 18.83 10.49
C GLU A 12 5.81 18.80 9.32
N LEU A 13 6.27 18.46 8.11
CA LEU A 13 5.40 18.29 6.94
C LEU A 13 4.35 17.20 7.17
N ALA A 14 4.72 16.04 7.71
CA ALA A 14 3.80 14.95 8.02
C ALA A 14 2.71 15.40 9.02
N SER A 15 3.10 16.15 10.05
CA SER A 15 2.17 16.68 11.06
C SER A 15 1.18 17.66 10.45
N LEU A 16 1.66 18.63 9.66
CA LEU A 16 0.80 19.60 8.94
C LEU A 16 -0.18 18.93 7.98
N LEU A 17 0.21 17.82 7.35
CA LEU A 17 -0.64 17.07 6.45
C LEU A 17 -1.73 16.27 7.19
N HIS A 18 -1.50 15.89 8.46
CA HIS A 18 -2.46 15.21 9.32
C HIS A 18 -3.48 16.15 9.99
N GLU A 19 -3.10 17.40 10.27
CA GLU A 19 -3.90 18.35 11.08
C GLU A 19 -5.26 18.80 10.49
N GLY A 20 -5.67 18.31 9.31
CA GLY A 20 -7.07 18.32 8.90
C GLY A 20 -7.66 19.64 8.37
N SER A 21 -8.45 19.51 7.31
CA SER A 21 -9.33 20.48 6.61
C SER A 21 -8.78 21.82 6.09
N GLY A 22 -7.54 22.20 6.41
CA GLY A 22 -6.93 23.42 5.85
C GLY A 22 -6.76 23.38 4.32
N GLU A 23 -6.75 24.55 3.69
CA GLU A 23 -6.31 24.69 2.29
C GLU A 23 -4.83 24.35 2.21
N LEU A 24 -4.51 23.24 1.53
CA LEU A 24 -3.13 22.90 1.21
C LEU A 24 -2.80 23.52 -0.15
N ALA A 25 -1.75 24.33 -0.21
CA ALA A 25 -1.30 24.94 -1.46
C ALA A 25 0.20 24.81 -1.66
N VAL A 26 0.62 24.56 -2.89
CA VAL A 26 2.03 24.62 -3.28
C VAL A 26 2.31 26.02 -3.79
N ARG A 27 3.25 26.71 -3.14
CA ARG A 27 3.78 28.00 -3.60
C ARG A 27 5.13 27.82 -4.28
N ARG A 28 5.28 28.46 -5.44
CA ARG A 28 6.56 28.59 -6.14
C ARG A 28 6.72 30.03 -6.62
N GLY A 29 7.59 30.79 -5.97
CA GLY A 29 7.78 32.22 -6.25
C GLY A 29 6.48 33.01 -6.00
N GLY A 30 5.95 33.64 -7.06
CA GLY A 30 4.68 34.39 -7.01
C GLY A 30 3.44 33.55 -7.30
N SER A 31 3.58 32.28 -7.70
CA SER A 31 2.46 31.42 -8.07
C SER A 31 2.06 30.50 -6.91
N GLN A 32 0.76 30.28 -6.77
CA GLN A 32 0.16 29.37 -5.79
C GLN A 32 -0.87 28.49 -6.50
N VAL A 33 -0.85 27.19 -6.21
CA VAL A 33 -1.84 26.23 -6.69
C VAL A 33 -2.35 25.44 -5.51
N GLU A 34 -3.67 25.36 -5.39
CA GLU A 34 -4.31 24.52 -4.39
C GLU A 34 -4.10 23.04 -4.73
N VAL A 35 -3.78 22.24 -3.72
CA VAL A 35 -3.48 20.82 -3.86
C VAL A 35 -4.80 20.03 -3.83
N PRO A 36 -5.14 19.29 -4.91
CA PRO A 36 -6.30 18.42 -4.92
C PRO A 36 -6.25 17.39 -3.79
N VAL A 37 -7.42 17.00 -3.27
CA VAL A 37 -7.53 16.03 -2.16
C VAL A 37 -6.77 14.73 -2.47
N SER A 38 -6.88 14.21 -3.69
CA SER A 38 -6.17 13.00 -4.11
C SER A 38 -4.65 13.12 -4.01
N VAL A 39 -4.09 14.31 -4.27
CA VAL A 39 -2.65 14.57 -4.15
C VAL A 39 -2.27 14.74 -2.68
N ARG A 40 -3.12 15.38 -1.88
CA ARG A 40 -2.93 15.53 -0.42
C ARG A 40 -2.80 14.18 0.28
N ASP A 41 -3.68 13.23 -0.03
CA ASP A 41 -3.67 11.89 0.58
C ASP A 41 -2.35 11.15 0.26
N VAL A 42 -1.89 11.29 -0.98
CA VAL A 42 -0.61 10.72 -1.41
C VAL A 42 0.56 11.39 -0.69
N LEU A 43 0.59 12.72 -0.62
CA LEU A 43 1.63 13.47 0.07
C LEU A 43 1.73 13.10 1.55
N THR A 44 0.59 12.92 2.21
CA THR A 44 0.51 12.51 3.63
C THR A 44 1.25 11.18 3.83
N ARG A 45 0.89 10.17 3.03
CA ARG A 45 1.56 8.86 3.07
C ARG A 45 3.04 8.92 2.75
N ILE A 46 3.45 9.75 1.78
CA ILE A 46 4.85 9.91 1.42
C ILE A 46 5.62 10.53 2.59
N ALA A 47 5.08 11.58 3.20
CA ALA A 47 5.68 12.27 4.33
C ALA A 47 5.90 11.31 5.52
N ASP A 48 4.92 10.47 5.85
CA ASP A 48 5.05 9.47 6.93
C ASP A 48 6.19 8.47 6.68
N VAL A 49 6.27 7.94 5.45
CA VAL A 49 7.29 6.97 5.09
C VAL A 49 8.67 7.63 5.15
N LEU A 50 8.81 8.85 4.62
CA LEU A 50 10.08 9.58 4.65
C LEU A 50 10.49 10.00 6.07
N ALA A 51 9.54 10.46 6.90
CA ALA A 51 9.77 10.81 8.31
C ALA A 51 10.23 9.59 9.12
N SER A 52 9.73 8.39 8.78
CA SER A 52 10.22 7.11 9.35
C SER A 52 11.61 6.67 8.86
N GLY A 53 12.28 7.49 8.04
CA GLY A 53 13.61 7.20 7.48
C GLY A 53 13.61 6.14 6.37
N ARG A 54 12.44 5.79 5.83
CA ARG A 54 12.29 4.80 4.76
C ARG A 54 12.21 5.49 3.40
N GLY A 55 12.66 4.79 2.36
CA GLY A 55 12.54 5.26 0.98
C GLY A 55 11.12 5.09 0.44
N VAL A 56 10.73 5.97 -0.48
CA VAL A 56 9.46 5.92 -1.22
C VAL A 56 9.75 5.72 -2.71
N ALA A 57 8.95 4.89 -3.37
CA ALA A 57 8.95 4.74 -4.83
C ALA A 57 7.57 5.08 -5.39
N ILE A 58 7.51 6.03 -6.33
CA ILE A 58 6.29 6.37 -7.07
C ILE A 58 6.40 5.70 -8.44
N VAL A 59 5.38 4.92 -8.80
CA VAL A 59 5.31 4.20 -10.08
C VAL A 59 4.00 4.50 -10.77
N PRO A 60 4.00 4.72 -12.11
CA PRO A 60 2.76 4.82 -12.87
C PRO A 60 1.94 3.54 -12.76
N VAL A 61 0.62 3.69 -12.68
CA VAL A 61 -0.32 2.56 -12.52
C VAL A 61 -0.45 1.71 -13.78
N ASP A 62 -0.25 2.32 -14.95
CA ASP A 62 -0.22 1.68 -16.27
C ASP A 62 1.12 1.01 -16.58
N ARG A 63 2.05 1.01 -15.62
CA ARG A 63 3.32 0.30 -15.77
C ARG A 63 3.07 -1.19 -15.94
N GLU A 64 3.49 -1.73 -17.08
CA GLU A 64 3.62 -3.16 -17.26
C GLU A 64 4.87 -3.69 -16.54
N LEU A 65 4.69 -4.76 -15.79
CA LEU A 65 5.73 -5.44 -15.02
C LEU A 65 6.20 -6.70 -15.73
N THR A 66 7.47 -7.02 -15.58
CA THR A 66 7.99 -8.35 -15.87
C THR A 66 7.50 -9.37 -14.83
N THR A 67 7.59 -10.66 -15.17
CA THR A 67 7.29 -11.74 -14.21
C THR A 67 8.18 -11.67 -12.97
N THR A 68 9.38 -11.13 -13.08
CA THR A 68 10.31 -11.04 -11.94
C THR A 68 9.88 -9.92 -11.00
N GLU A 69 9.56 -8.73 -11.53
CA GLU A 69 9.09 -7.60 -10.72
C GLU A 69 7.75 -7.92 -10.04
N ALA A 70 6.80 -8.50 -10.77
CA ALA A 70 5.51 -8.89 -10.20
C ALA A 70 5.65 -9.96 -9.11
N ALA A 71 6.54 -10.93 -9.29
CA ALA A 71 6.81 -11.96 -8.29
C ALA A 71 7.43 -11.35 -7.02
N GLY A 72 8.36 -10.41 -7.19
CA GLY A 72 8.94 -9.63 -6.10
C GLY A 72 7.89 -8.84 -5.33
N LEU A 73 6.96 -8.18 -6.02
CA LEU A 73 5.87 -7.42 -5.40
C LEU A 73 4.89 -8.29 -4.61
N LEU A 74 4.64 -9.52 -5.06
CA LEU A 74 3.76 -10.47 -4.37
C LEU A 74 4.47 -11.29 -3.28
N GLY A 75 5.80 -11.19 -3.18
CA GLY A 75 6.59 -12.00 -2.26
C GLY A 75 6.54 -13.51 -2.58
N VAL A 76 6.40 -13.88 -3.85
CA VAL A 76 6.33 -15.29 -4.31
C VAL A 76 7.44 -15.61 -5.29
N SER A 77 7.70 -16.90 -5.51
CA SER A 77 8.65 -17.33 -6.54
C SER A 77 8.13 -17.03 -7.95
N ARG A 78 9.03 -16.77 -8.90
CA ARG A 78 8.65 -16.61 -10.32
C ARG A 78 7.87 -17.81 -10.87
N PRO A 79 8.25 -19.09 -10.61
CA PRO A 79 7.43 -20.23 -10.98
C PRO A 79 6.01 -20.21 -10.40
N THR A 80 5.86 -19.80 -9.14
CA THR A 80 4.53 -19.65 -8.50
C THR A 80 3.70 -18.60 -9.23
N LEU A 81 4.28 -17.43 -9.54
CA LEU A 81 3.59 -16.41 -10.31
C LEU A 81 3.14 -16.94 -11.67
N ILE A 82 4.01 -17.67 -12.38
CA ILE A 82 3.66 -18.23 -13.69
C ILE A 82 2.43 -19.14 -13.61
N LYS A 83 2.32 -19.98 -12.57
CA LYS A 83 1.14 -20.82 -12.34
C LYS A 83 -0.13 -19.99 -12.15
N LEU A 84 -0.05 -18.88 -11.40
CA LEU A 84 -1.19 -17.96 -11.21
C LEU A 84 -1.64 -17.30 -12.51
N LEU A 85 -0.67 -16.90 -13.35
CA LEU A 85 -0.95 -16.32 -14.67
C LEU A 85 -1.60 -17.35 -15.60
N GLU A 86 -1.11 -18.60 -15.60
CA GLU A 86 -1.65 -19.68 -16.41
C GLU A 86 -3.03 -20.14 -15.93
N ALA A 87 -3.31 -20.03 -14.63
CA ALA A 87 -4.63 -20.27 -14.04
C ALA A 87 -5.63 -19.13 -14.27
N GLY A 88 -5.19 -17.98 -14.81
CA GLY A 88 -6.06 -16.82 -15.05
C GLY A 88 -6.36 -15.96 -13.82
N GLU A 89 -5.70 -16.23 -12.69
CA GLU A 89 -5.88 -15.50 -11.43
C GLU A 89 -5.39 -14.05 -11.50
N ILE A 90 -4.45 -13.80 -12.42
CA ILE A 90 -3.83 -12.49 -12.67
C ILE A 90 -3.80 -12.26 -14.19
N GLY A 91 -4.42 -11.17 -14.65
CA GLY A 91 -4.40 -10.78 -16.06
C GLY A 91 -2.99 -10.41 -16.52
N TYR A 92 -2.65 -10.80 -17.76
CA TYR A 92 -1.36 -10.45 -18.37
C TYR A 92 -1.47 -10.40 -19.89
N SER A 93 -0.54 -9.66 -20.51
CA SER A 93 -0.41 -9.54 -21.95
C SER A 93 0.88 -10.23 -22.43
N ARG A 94 0.91 -10.58 -23.72
CA ARG A 94 2.12 -11.01 -24.44
C ARG A 94 2.28 -10.18 -25.70
N PRO A 95 2.57 -8.87 -25.58
CA PRO A 95 2.79 -8.03 -26.76
C PRO A 95 3.97 -8.56 -27.60
N ASN A 96 4.94 -9.24 -26.96
CA ASN A 96 6.06 -9.96 -27.58
C ASN A 96 6.16 -11.38 -26.98
N SER A 97 7.29 -12.09 -27.20
CA SER A 97 7.58 -13.40 -26.57
C SER A 97 7.67 -13.39 -25.04
N SER A 98 7.65 -12.21 -24.41
CA SER A 98 7.74 -12.05 -22.96
C SER A 98 6.41 -11.61 -22.35
N ARG A 99 6.03 -12.25 -21.24
CA ARG A 99 4.85 -11.87 -20.45
C ARG A 99 5.03 -10.46 -19.86
N ARG A 100 3.96 -9.68 -19.87
CA ARG A 100 3.83 -8.36 -19.28
C ARG A 100 2.58 -8.32 -18.43
N ILE A 101 2.72 -7.82 -17.20
CA ILE A 101 1.67 -7.92 -16.19
C ILE A 101 1.38 -6.50 -15.71
N PRO A 102 0.22 -5.93 -16.05
CA PRO A 102 -0.18 -4.62 -15.55
C PRO A 102 -0.12 -4.56 -14.02
N LEU A 103 0.45 -3.47 -13.47
CA LEU A 103 0.62 -3.33 -12.02
C LEU A 103 -0.71 -3.40 -11.26
N ASP A 104 -1.77 -2.82 -11.80
CA ASP A 104 -3.13 -2.87 -11.26
C ASP A 104 -3.62 -4.32 -11.07
N GLN A 105 -3.35 -5.23 -12.03
CA GLN A 105 -3.70 -6.64 -11.93
C GLN A 105 -2.95 -7.35 -10.80
N VAL A 106 -1.67 -7.00 -10.61
CA VAL A 106 -0.86 -7.54 -9.50
C VAL A 106 -1.40 -7.07 -8.16
N LEU A 107 -1.70 -5.77 -8.03
CA LEU A 107 -2.23 -5.19 -6.79
C LEU A 107 -3.63 -5.73 -6.47
N ALA A 108 -4.51 -5.83 -7.46
CA ALA A 108 -5.84 -6.40 -7.27
C ALA A 108 -5.80 -7.85 -6.77
N TYR A 109 -4.89 -8.67 -7.30
CA TYR A 109 -4.69 -10.03 -6.81
C TYR A 109 -4.19 -10.06 -5.36
N ARG A 110 -3.20 -9.21 -5.03
CA ARG A 110 -2.67 -9.11 -3.66
C ARG A 110 -3.78 -8.76 -2.66
N ASP A 111 -4.63 -7.80 -3.02
CA ASP A 111 -5.67 -7.30 -2.14
C ASP A 111 -6.78 -8.35 -1.96
N ARG A 112 -7.20 -9.06 -3.04
CA ARG A 112 -8.09 -10.23 -2.94
C ARG A 112 -7.52 -11.31 -2.01
N ARG A 113 -6.24 -11.65 -2.14
CA ARG A 113 -5.56 -12.65 -1.29
C ARG A 113 -5.52 -12.22 0.18
N ALA A 114 -5.29 -10.93 0.44
CA ALA A 114 -5.29 -10.39 1.80
C ALA A 114 -6.68 -10.49 2.45
N GLN A 115 -7.74 -10.20 1.70
CA GLN A 115 -9.13 -10.34 2.17
C GLN A 115 -9.47 -11.80 2.51
N VAL A 116 -9.16 -12.74 1.62
CA VAL A 116 -9.39 -14.19 1.88
C VAL A 116 -8.62 -14.65 3.11
N ARG A 117 -7.36 -14.22 3.27
CA ARG A 117 -6.56 -14.58 4.46
C ARG A 117 -7.21 -14.06 5.75
N ARG A 118 -7.68 -12.80 5.76
CA ARG A 118 -8.37 -12.23 6.92
C ARG A 118 -9.63 -13.02 7.25
N ALA A 119 -10.48 -13.28 6.26
CA ALA A 119 -11.71 -14.06 6.44
C ALA A 119 -11.45 -15.45 7.06
N ILE A 120 -10.43 -16.18 6.60
CA ILE A 120 -10.07 -17.49 7.16
C ILE A 120 -9.57 -17.35 8.62
N LEU A 121 -8.78 -16.32 8.92
CA LEU A 121 -8.31 -16.09 10.29
C LEU A 121 -9.47 -15.73 11.23
N ASP A 122 -10.41 -14.92 10.74
CA ASP A 122 -11.62 -14.53 11.47
C ASP A 122 -12.52 -15.76 11.73
N GLU A 123 -12.66 -16.66 10.76
CA GLU A 123 -13.37 -17.95 10.90
C GLU A 123 -12.68 -18.86 11.95
N LEU A 124 -11.36 -19.05 11.83
CA LEU A 124 -10.60 -19.86 12.79
C LEU A 124 -10.65 -19.30 14.23
N THR A 125 -10.70 -17.97 14.39
CA THR A 125 -10.85 -17.35 15.71
C THR A 125 -12.27 -17.47 16.24
N ALA A 126 -13.29 -17.32 15.40
CA ALA A 126 -14.68 -17.56 15.77
C ALA A 126 -14.88 -19.01 16.25
N ASP A 127 -14.38 -19.99 15.50
CA ASP A 127 -14.44 -21.41 15.85
C ASP A 127 -13.72 -21.69 17.18
N ALA A 128 -12.55 -21.09 17.40
CA ALA A 128 -11.78 -21.28 18.63
C ALA A 128 -12.45 -20.66 19.88
N VAL A 129 -13.16 -19.54 19.71
CA VAL A 129 -14.00 -18.93 20.76
C VAL A 129 -15.21 -19.80 21.06
N GLU A 130 -15.88 -20.35 20.03
CA GLU A 130 -17.01 -21.26 20.20
C GLU A 130 -16.61 -22.56 20.92
N MET A 131 -15.41 -23.09 20.61
CA MET A 131 -14.85 -24.26 21.28
C MET A 131 -14.28 -23.97 22.68
N GLY A 132 -14.39 -22.73 23.18
CA GLY A 132 -13.94 -22.33 24.51
C GLY A 132 -12.42 -22.38 24.71
N MET A 133 -11.65 -22.43 23.62
CA MET A 133 -10.18 -22.51 23.64
C MET A 133 -9.52 -21.15 23.88
N TYR A 134 -10.28 -20.06 23.71
CA TYR A 134 -9.92 -18.70 24.11
C TYR A 134 -11.10 -18.04 24.83
N GLY A 135 -10.84 -17.31 25.93
CA GLY A 135 -11.84 -16.41 26.52
C GLY A 135 -12.21 -15.31 25.53
N GLN A 136 -13.43 -14.78 25.65
CA GLN A 136 -13.98 -13.70 24.80
C GLN A 136 -12.87 -12.70 24.42
N PRO A 137 -12.63 -12.43 23.12
CA PRO A 137 -11.56 -11.54 22.71
C PRO A 137 -11.74 -10.22 23.48
N ALA A 138 -10.68 -9.82 24.21
CA ALA A 138 -10.67 -8.54 24.89
C ALA A 138 -11.03 -7.46 23.86
N PRO A 139 -11.86 -6.47 24.20
CA PRO A 139 -12.18 -5.38 23.30
C PRO A 139 -10.86 -4.85 22.75
N VAL A 140 -10.73 -4.82 21.42
CA VAL A 140 -9.71 -4.00 20.80
C VAL A 140 -10.08 -2.57 21.18
N GLU A 141 -9.43 -2.06 22.23
CA GLU A 141 -9.46 -0.64 22.53
C GLU A 141 -8.95 0.04 21.26
N ALA A 142 -9.89 0.68 20.56
CA ALA A 142 -9.56 1.63 19.53
C ALA A 142 -8.67 2.66 20.24
N ASP A 143 -7.40 2.68 19.85
CA ASP A 143 -6.46 3.73 20.22
C ASP A 143 -6.95 5.01 19.54
N ASP A 144 -7.94 5.63 20.19
CA ASP A 144 -8.41 6.98 19.96
C ASP A 144 -7.56 7.89 20.85
N ALA A 145 -6.79 8.75 20.17
CA ALA A 145 -6.34 10.06 20.61
C ALA A 145 -5.36 10.15 21.80
N ALA A 146 -4.11 10.50 21.47
CA ALA A 146 -3.45 11.68 22.06
C ALA A 146 -2.45 12.29 21.06
#